data_AF-A0A3B8IVP1-F1
#
_entry.id   AF-A0A3B8IVP1-F1
#
_cell.length_a   1.000
_cell.length_b   1.000
_cell.length_c   1.000
_cell.angle_alpha   90.00
_cell.angle_beta   90.00
_cell.angle_gamma   90.00
#
_symmetry.space_group_name_H-M   'P 1'
#
loop_
_entity.id
_entity.type
_entity.pdbx_description
1 polymer ?
#
loop_
_entity_poly.entity_id
_entity_poly.type
_entity_poly.pdbx_seq_one_letter_code
_entity_poly.pdbx_strand_id
1 'polypeptide(L)'
;MPKKLFPGLLPVLLLGACQSAPPAADTLFSLMPAGYTGVDFANTLSLDESFDVFRYRNYYNGGGVALGDVNNDGLTDIYLTANMLPNRLFLNQGNWQFIDATETAGVAGTKTWATG
;
A
#
# COMPACT_ATOMS: atom_id res chain seq x y z
N MET A 1 -16.12 53.50 -49.06
CA MET A 1 -15.20 53.78 -47.93
C MET A 1 -16.09 54.03 -46.71
N PRO A 2 -15.93 53.41 -45.51
CA PRO A 2 -14.66 52.99 -44.88
C PRO A 2 -14.63 51.55 -44.26
N LYS A 3 -13.42 50.98 -44.33
CA LYS A 3 -12.61 50.29 -43.28
C LYS A 3 -13.14 49.04 -42.54
N LYS A 4 -12.69 47.89 -43.06
CA LYS A 4 -12.12 46.69 -42.41
C LYS A 4 -12.12 46.65 -40.87
N LEU A 5 -12.58 45.54 -40.29
CA LEU A 5 -11.89 44.86 -39.18
C LEU A 5 -12.33 43.38 -39.06
N PHE A 6 -11.54 42.47 -39.64
CA PHE A 6 -11.40 41.10 -39.13
C PHE A 6 -9.95 40.99 -38.68
N PRO A 7 -9.70 40.66 -37.41
CA PRO A 7 -9.11 39.36 -37.11
C PRO A 7 -9.71 38.80 -35.81
N GLY A 8 -9.67 37.53 -35.48
CA GLY A 8 -9.02 36.36 -36.04
C GLY A 8 -9.36 35.25 -35.06
N LEU A 9 -9.75 34.10 -35.58
CA LEU A 9 -10.00 32.89 -34.81
C LEU A 9 -8.71 32.55 -34.06
N LEU A 10 -8.71 32.61 -32.73
CA LEU A 10 -7.59 32.16 -31.91
C LEU A 10 -7.82 30.66 -31.61
N PRO A 11 -7.07 29.72 -32.21
CA PRO A 11 -7.11 28.36 -31.74
C PRO A 11 -6.34 28.32 -30.42
N VAL A 12 -7.05 28.05 -29.33
CA VAL A 12 -6.41 27.75 -28.05
C VAL A 12 -5.72 26.38 -28.19
N LEU A 13 -4.47 26.41 -28.69
CA LEU A 13 -3.54 25.30 -28.64
C LEU A 13 -3.09 25.11 -27.18
N LEU A 14 -3.90 24.40 -26.40
CA LEU A 14 -3.46 23.76 -25.15
C LEU A 14 -2.71 22.47 -25.51
N LEU A 15 -1.53 22.60 -26.11
CA LEU A 15 -0.61 21.47 -26.28
C LEU A 15 0.34 21.42 -25.09
N GLY A 16 0.23 20.31 -24.35
CA GLY A 16 1.41 19.58 -23.88
C GLY A 16 2.20 20.23 -22.76
N ALA A 17 1.65 20.21 -21.55
CA ALA A 17 2.48 20.13 -20.35
C ALA A 17 2.14 18.85 -19.58
N CYS A 18 2.24 17.69 -20.27
CA CYS A 18 2.55 16.46 -19.55
C CYS A 18 3.98 16.64 -19.04
N GLN A 19 4.13 16.93 -17.75
CA GLN A 19 5.43 16.83 -17.09
C GLN A 19 5.90 15.39 -17.28
N SER A 20 6.92 15.19 -18.11
CA SER A 20 7.69 13.96 -18.10
C SER A 20 8.09 13.72 -16.65
N ALA A 21 7.73 12.56 -16.09
CA ALA A 21 8.21 12.17 -14.78
C ALA A 21 9.74 12.38 -14.75
N PRO A 22 10.31 12.94 -13.67
CA PRO A 22 11.74 13.11 -13.57
C PRO A 22 12.45 11.79 -13.88
N PRO A 23 13.63 11.82 -14.53
CA PRO A 23 14.38 10.62 -14.87
C PRO A 23 14.47 9.74 -13.62
N ALA A 24 14.10 8.46 -13.75
CA ALA A 24 14.19 7.53 -12.65
C ALA A 24 15.63 7.57 -12.12
N ALA A 25 15.79 8.02 -10.88
CA ALA A 25 17.08 7.92 -10.19
C ALA A 25 17.47 6.44 -10.14
N ASP A 26 18.78 6.14 -10.13
CA ASP A 26 19.28 4.77 -9.96
C ASP A 26 18.94 4.26 -8.56
N THR A 27 17.71 3.74 -8.40
CA THR A 27 17.19 3.21 -7.13
C THR A 27 17.48 1.72 -7.03
N LEU A 28 17.93 1.27 -5.87
CA LEU A 28 18.08 -0.16 -5.58
C LEU A 28 16.74 -0.91 -5.47
N PHE A 29 15.64 -0.18 -5.30
CA PHE A 29 14.30 -0.74 -5.11
C PHE A 29 13.30 -0.05 -6.03
N SER A 30 12.35 -0.83 -6.53
CA SER A 30 11.18 -0.31 -7.23
C SER A 30 9.93 -0.50 -6.38
N LEU A 31 9.04 0.49 -6.40
CA LEU A 31 7.76 0.37 -5.74
C LEU A 31 6.86 -0.56 -6.57
N MET A 32 6.39 -1.63 -5.94
CA MET A 32 5.44 -2.55 -6.54
C MET A 32 4.01 -2.16 -6.12
N PRO A 33 3.09 -1.89 -7.06
CA PRO A 33 1.71 -1.53 -6.71
C PRO A 33 0.98 -2.69 -6.03
N ALA A 34 0.18 -2.40 -5.00
CA ALA A 34 -0.67 -3.41 -4.35
C ALA A 34 -1.64 -4.08 -5.35
N GLY A 35 -2.14 -3.34 -6.35
CA GLY A 35 -2.97 -3.91 -7.41
C GLY A 35 -2.24 -4.90 -8.34
N TYR A 36 -0.90 -4.89 -8.36
CA TYR A 36 -0.11 -5.90 -9.05
C TYR A 36 0.26 -7.07 -8.12
N THR A 37 0.68 -6.77 -6.89
CA THR A 37 1.18 -7.80 -5.96
C THR A 37 0.08 -8.54 -5.23
N GLY A 38 -1.10 -7.95 -5.06
CA GLY A 38 -2.14 -8.46 -4.16
C GLY A 38 -1.87 -8.19 -2.68
N VAL A 39 -0.76 -7.53 -2.33
CA VAL A 39 -0.42 -7.18 -0.94
C VAL A 39 -0.90 -5.75 -0.65
N ASP A 40 -2.06 -5.64 0.00
CA ASP A 40 -2.62 -4.38 0.48
C ASP A 40 -2.85 -4.46 2.00
N PHE A 41 -1.92 -3.89 2.76
CA PHE A 41 -1.95 -3.93 4.22
C PHE A 41 -1.36 -2.65 4.81
N ALA A 42 -2.04 -2.13 5.83
CA ALA A 42 -1.54 -1.04 6.66
C ALA A 42 -1.94 -1.28 8.12
N ASN A 43 -0.96 -1.19 9.03
CA ASN A 43 -1.24 -1.16 10.47
C ASN A 43 -1.67 0.26 10.88
N THR A 44 -2.91 0.62 10.56
CA THR A 44 -3.45 1.94 10.88
C THR A 44 -4.01 1.96 12.31
N LEU A 45 -3.58 2.93 13.09
CA LEU A 45 -4.01 3.13 14.48
C LEU A 45 -4.98 4.31 14.57
N SER A 46 -6.05 4.17 15.35
CA SER A 46 -7.03 5.23 15.63
C SER A 46 -6.88 5.71 17.07
N LEU A 47 -6.62 7.00 17.23
CA LEU A 47 -6.53 7.63 18.55
C LEU A 47 -7.93 7.81 19.14
N ASP A 48 -8.09 7.45 20.40
CA ASP A 48 -9.29 7.71 21.18
C ASP A 48 -8.89 8.36 22.52
N GLU A 49 -9.79 9.17 23.09
CA GLU A 49 -9.58 9.82 24.39
C GLU A 49 -9.38 8.81 25.52
N SER A 50 -9.83 7.56 25.35
CA SER A 50 -9.61 6.48 26.33
C SER A 50 -8.35 5.65 26.06
N PHE A 51 -7.80 5.70 24.84
CA PHE A 51 -6.69 4.86 24.40
C PHE A 51 -5.74 5.64 23.46
N ASP A 52 -4.68 6.18 24.07
CA ASP A 52 -3.68 7.03 23.43
C ASP A 52 -2.25 6.67 23.89
N VAL A 53 -1.25 7.38 23.36
CA VAL A 53 0.17 7.20 23.70
C VAL A 53 0.51 7.54 25.16
N PHE A 54 -0.24 8.44 25.81
CA PHE A 54 -0.01 8.81 27.21
C PHE A 54 -0.50 7.74 28.18
N ARG A 55 -1.59 7.04 27.81
CA ARG A 55 -2.17 5.94 28.58
C ARG A 55 -1.54 4.60 28.27
N TYR A 56 -1.09 4.41 27.02
CA TYR A 56 -0.45 3.18 26.59
C TYR A 56 0.86 3.51 25.86
N ARG A 57 1.98 3.44 26.60
CA ARG A 57 3.33 3.76 26.09
C ARG A 57 3.74 2.96 24.85
N ASN A 58 3.14 1.79 24.65
CA ASN A 58 3.43 0.89 23.53
C ASN A 58 2.46 1.07 22.35
N TYR A 59 1.75 2.20 22.28
CA TYR A 59 0.73 2.45 21.26
C TYR A 59 1.26 2.20 19.84
N TYR A 60 2.47 2.69 19.54
CA TYR A 60 3.15 2.48 18.27
C TYR A 60 4.08 1.25 18.25
N ASN A 61 4.20 0.54 19.37
CA ASN A 61 5.02 -0.66 19.51
C ASN A 61 4.14 -1.89 19.31
N GLY A 62 3.89 -2.22 18.05
CA GLY A 62 3.14 -3.41 17.64
C GLY A 62 3.22 -3.59 16.13
N GLY A 63 2.63 -4.67 15.65
CA GLY A 63 2.85 -5.12 14.28
C GLY A 63 4.19 -5.81 14.12
N GLY A 64 4.39 -6.41 12.96
CA GLY A 64 5.49 -7.32 12.72
C GLY A 64 5.37 -7.97 11.35
N VAL A 65 6.51 -8.45 10.87
CA VAL A 65 6.62 -9.13 9.58
C VAL A 65 7.31 -10.46 9.82
N ALA A 66 6.71 -11.53 9.33
CA ALA A 66 7.36 -12.83 9.22
C ALA A 66 7.33 -13.27 7.75
N LEU A 67 8.44 -13.88 7.33
CA LEU A 67 8.60 -14.45 5.99
C LEU A 67 8.93 -15.93 6.14
N GLY A 68 8.26 -16.78 5.38
CA GLY A 68 8.46 -18.22 5.43
C GLY A 68 7.57 -18.93 4.44
N ASP A 69 7.93 -20.17 4.09
CA ASP A 69 7.12 -21.04 3.24
C ASP A 69 6.15 -21.82 4.13
N VAL A 70 4.91 -21.33 4.23
CA VAL A 70 3.90 -21.86 5.17
C VAL A 70 3.16 -23.06 4.58
N ASN A 71 3.01 -23.11 3.26
CA ASN A 71 2.30 -24.19 2.56
C ASN A 71 3.23 -25.24 1.93
N ASN A 72 4.55 -25.08 2.09
CA ASN A 72 5.60 -25.97 1.61
C ASN A 72 5.60 -26.14 0.07
N ASP A 73 5.40 -25.03 -0.66
CA ASP A 73 5.46 -24.99 -2.12
C ASP A 73 6.80 -24.46 -2.68
N GLY A 74 7.72 -24.10 -1.80
CA GLY A 74 9.04 -23.56 -2.14
C GLY A 74 9.05 -22.05 -2.38
N LEU A 75 7.92 -21.36 -2.22
CA LEU A 75 7.80 -19.91 -2.32
C LEU A 75 7.74 -19.28 -0.93
N THR A 76 8.34 -18.10 -0.78
CA THR A 76 8.29 -17.36 0.49
C THR A 76 6.97 -16.60 0.60
N ASP A 77 6.18 -16.91 1.61
CA ASP A 77 4.94 -16.23 1.98
C ASP A 77 5.21 -15.06 2.94
N ILE A 78 4.18 -14.23 3.15
CA ILE A 78 4.25 -13.06 4.02
C ILE A 78 3.16 -13.15 5.09
N TYR A 79 3.55 -12.99 6.35
CA TYR A 79 2.62 -12.80 7.45
C TYR A 79 2.84 -11.44 8.12
N LEU A 80 1.77 -10.65 8.22
CA LEU A 80 1.79 -9.29 8.77
C LEU A 80 0.86 -9.22 9.98
N THR A 81 1.38 -8.73 11.11
CA THR A 81 0.56 -8.50 12.30
C THR A 81 0.11 -7.05 12.41
N ALA A 82 -1.08 -6.84 12.97
CA ALA A 82 -1.67 -5.52 13.19
C ALA A 82 -2.08 -5.32 14.65
N ASN A 83 -2.15 -4.06 15.06
CA ASN A 83 -2.52 -3.72 16.44
C ASN A 83 -4.05 -3.66 16.59
N MET A 84 -4.71 -2.87 15.74
CA MET A 84 -6.15 -2.58 15.83
C MET A 84 -6.95 -3.21 14.68
N LEU A 85 -6.27 -3.81 13.72
CA LEU A 85 -6.85 -4.52 12.58
C LEU A 85 -6.48 -6.00 12.67
N PRO A 86 -7.13 -6.90 11.91
CA PRO A 86 -6.73 -8.29 11.88
C PRO A 86 -5.36 -8.44 11.21
N ASN A 87 -4.63 -9.49 11.60
CA ASN A 87 -3.41 -9.91 10.92
C ASN A 87 -3.72 -10.33 9.48
N ARG A 88 -2.69 -10.49 8.66
CA ARG A 88 -2.82 -10.97 7.28
C ARG A 88 -1.78 -12.02 6.94
N LEU A 89 -2.22 -13.10 6.30
CA LEU A 89 -1.37 -14.09 5.63
C LEU A 89 -1.55 -13.96 4.12
N PHE A 90 -0.46 -13.73 3.42
CA PHE A 90 -0.39 -13.65 1.97
C PHE A 90 0.43 -14.81 1.44
N LEU A 91 -0.21 -15.74 0.72
CA LEU A 91 0.48 -16.85 0.07
C LEU A 91 1.03 -16.43 -1.28
N ASN A 92 2.30 -16.71 -1.53
CA ASN A 92 2.98 -16.36 -2.76
C ASN A 92 2.52 -17.29 -3.89
N GLN A 93 2.19 -16.71 -5.04
CA GLN A 93 1.77 -17.42 -6.26
C GLN A 93 2.85 -17.40 -7.34
N GLY A 94 4.04 -16.91 -7.01
CA GLY A 94 5.12 -16.60 -7.94
C GLY A 94 4.95 -15.22 -8.58
N ASN A 95 5.97 -14.78 -9.32
CA ASN A 95 5.96 -13.52 -10.08
C ASN A 95 5.55 -12.26 -9.28
N TRP A 96 5.86 -12.26 -7.97
CA TRP A 96 5.47 -11.21 -7.03
C TRP A 96 3.96 -11.03 -6.85
N GLN A 97 3.16 -12.05 -7.17
CA GLN A 97 1.72 -12.08 -6.92
C GLN A 97 1.43 -12.89 -5.66
N PHE A 98 0.50 -12.40 -4.85
CA PHE A 98 0.13 -12.99 -3.58
C PHE A 98 -1.40 -13.03 -3.46
N ILE A 99 -1.90 -14.04 -2.75
CA ILE A 99 -3.32 -14.16 -2.41
C ILE A 99 -3.51 -14.09 -0.90
N ASP A 100 -4.49 -13.31 -0.46
CA ASP A 100 -4.88 -13.26 0.96
C ASP A 100 -5.53 -14.59 1.35
N ALA A 101 -4.86 -15.34 2.23
CA ALA A 101 -5.30 -16.63 2.75
C ALA A 101 -5.69 -16.55 4.23
N THR A 102 -5.85 -15.34 4.78
CA THR A 102 -6.02 -15.09 6.22
C THR A 102 -7.20 -15.84 6.81
N GLU A 103 -8.37 -15.73 6.17
CA GLU A 103 -9.61 -16.35 6.64
C GLU A 103 -9.53 -17.88 6.52
N THR A 104 -9.07 -18.38 5.38
CA THR A 104 -8.94 -19.82 5.13
C THR A 104 -7.94 -20.49 6.07
N ALA A 105 -6.89 -19.78 6.47
CA ALA A 105 -5.89 -20.28 7.43
C ALA A 105 -6.31 -20.05 8.90
N GLY A 106 -7.34 -19.24 9.17
CA GLY A 106 -7.80 -18.95 10.53
C GLY A 106 -6.81 -18.15 11.37
N VAL A 107 -5.97 -17.33 10.72
CA VAL A 107 -4.84 -16.61 11.36
C VAL A 107 -5.06 -15.11 11.49
N ALA A 108 -6.29 -14.62 11.29
CA ALA A 108 -6.65 -13.21 11.48
C ALA A 108 -6.30 -12.66 12.88
N GLY A 109 -6.15 -13.56 13.87
CA GLY A 109 -5.96 -13.21 15.28
C GLY A 109 -7.31 -12.95 15.97
N THR A 110 -7.38 -13.28 17.26
CA THR A 110 -8.62 -13.16 18.06
C THR A 110 -8.58 -12.03 19.08
N LYS A 111 -7.43 -11.36 19.23
CA LYS A 111 -7.20 -10.27 20.17
C LYS A 111 -6.52 -9.11 19.44
N THR A 112 -6.77 -7.91 19.93
CA THR A 112 -6.05 -6.70 19.54
C THR A 112 -4.62 -6.70 20.10
N TRP A 113 -3.73 -5.97 19.44
CA TRP A 113 -2.30 -5.81 19.76
C TRP A 113 -1.45 -7.07 19.51
N ALA A 114 -1.43 -7.54 18.26
CA ALA A 114 -0.44 -8.52 17.84
C ALA A 114 0.94 -7.85 17.63
N THR A 115 2.00 -8.55 18.03
CA THR A 115 3.39 -8.10 17.94
C THR A 115 4.21 -9.12 17.14
N GLY A 116 5.30 -8.66 16.53
CA GLY A 116 6.32 -9.52 15.90
C GLY A 116 7.37 -10.04 16.87
#